data_AF-A0A8J6L6D7-F1
#
_entry.id   AF-A0A8J6L6D7-F1
#
_cell.length_a   1.000
_cell.length_b   1.000
_cell.length_c   1.000
_cell.angle_alpha   90.00
_cell.angle_beta   90.00
_cell.angle_gamma   90.00
#
_symmetry.space_group_name_H-M   'P 1'
#
loop_
_entity.id
_entity.type
_entity.pdbx_description
1 polymer ?
#
loop_
_entity_poly.entity_id
_entity_poly.type
_entity_poly.pdbx_seq_one_letter_code
_entity_poly.pdbx_strand_id
1 'polypeptide(L)'
;MVDDVKKRRYQKLGFKPQKENVYNKLLPYADKLDEESAQLYADIKTNLVKSVLAREMRPGCALWTSRLNKYVKIYGMKFSKEDHICFIKMFYELLTIPDLEPTRINKSASTLTQLLKKKYLISRDDLQLEWRPLYSLCVRVMEKSKTDIGMYRCFSTLEGTIMNVIRLARIYFPASATQEILDEFRPKLCPLSSPTILSAIQYLEIFLPVCVKPEEAPISYHLWFDELMTLWNVCHNASAWEDHMMWMIARLSSFTMGYIDWEPYVPMMFVRFSRSFQLPVAYRQKQTGKQYKIEISAMAIWITCALNGDKNSTFFHLEKFMQALESYYYPANMGRWSVKLRELLRKLAFYFVQRTTTS
;
A
#
# COMPACT_ATOMS: atom_id res chain seq x y z
N MET A 1 13.60 -37.41 -1.34
CA MET A 1 12.30 -37.99 -0.92
C MET A 1 11.18 -36.95 -0.82
N VAL A 2 11.33 -35.84 -0.08
CA VAL A 2 10.25 -34.83 0.09
C VAL A 2 9.78 -34.18 -1.23
N ASP A 3 10.69 -33.89 -2.15
CA ASP A 3 10.32 -33.28 -3.44
C ASP A 3 9.63 -34.24 -4.40
N ASP A 4 9.89 -35.54 -4.28
CA ASP A 4 9.19 -36.56 -5.06
C ASP A 4 7.74 -36.73 -4.56
N VAL A 5 7.54 -36.69 -3.24
CA VAL A 5 6.19 -36.68 -2.63
C VAL A 5 5.38 -35.44 -3.06
N LYS A 6 6.01 -34.26 -3.11
CA LYS A 6 5.35 -33.04 -3.60
C LYS A 6 4.99 -33.14 -5.09
N LYS A 7 5.89 -33.64 -5.93
CA LYS A 7 5.64 -33.85 -7.37
C LYS A 7 4.45 -34.77 -7.60
N ARG A 8 4.39 -35.91 -6.90
CA ARG A 8 3.25 -36.84 -6.97
C ARG A 8 1.94 -36.18 -6.52
N ARG A 9 1.96 -35.38 -5.45
CA ARG A 9 0.79 -34.62 -4.98
C ARG A 9 0.34 -33.59 -6.03
N TYR A 10 1.26 -32.87 -6.66
CA TYR A 10 0.92 -31.91 -7.72
C TYR A 10 0.33 -32.58 -8.96
N GLN A 11 0.84 -33.76 -9.33
CA GLN A 11 0.26 -34.56 -10.40
C GLN A 11 -1.18 -34.99 -10.06
N LYS A 12 -1.42 -35.45 -8.82
CA LYS A 12 -2.77 -35.80 -8.36
C LYS A 12 -3.73 -34.61 -8.34
N LEU A 13 -3.26 -33.42 -7.97
CA LEU A 13 -4.07 -32.20 -7.96
C LEU A 13 -4.28 -31.60 -9.35
N GLY A 14 -3.42 -31.89 -10.33
CA GLY A 14 -3.43 -31.27 -11.65
C GLY A 14 -2.90 -29.83 -11.69
N PHE A 15 -2.41 -29.29 -10.57
CA PHE A 15 -1.80 -27.96 -10.50
C PHE A 15 -0.83 -27.85 -9.32
N LYS A 16 -0.02 -26.78 -9.31
CA LYS A 16 0.86 -26.42 -8.20
C LYS A 16 0.19 -25.34 -7.32
N PRO A 17 -0.17 -25.64 -6.06
CA PRO A 17 -0.64 -24.63 -5.11
C PRO A 17 0.43 -23.57 -4.83
N GLN A 18 0.02 -22.31 -4.67
CA GLN A 18 0.96 -21.20 -4.40
C GLN A 18 1.32 -21.07 -2.92
N LYS A 19 0.32 -20.78 -2.06
CA LYS A 19 0.54 -20.60 -0.61
C LYS A 19 -0.63 -21.12 0.19
N GLU A 20 -0.55 -22.41 0.45
CA GLU A 20 -1.51 -23.14 1.29
C GLU A 20 -1.42 -22.69 2.76
N ASN A 21 -2.51 -22.90 3.49
CA ASN A 21 -2.50 -22.82 4.95
C ASN A 21 -1.72 -24.01 5.52
N VAL A 22 -0.59 -23.72 6.19
CA VAL A 22 0.32 -24.75 6.72
C VAL A 22 -0.35 -25.61 7.80
N TYR A 23 -1.26 -25.02 8.57
CA TYR A 23 -1.92 -25.70 9.69
C TYR A 23 -2.90 -26.79 9.23
N ASN A 24 -3.37 -26.75 7.98
CA ASN A 24 -4.26 -27.78 7.45
C ASN A 24 -3.60 -29.17 7.42
N LYS A 25 -2.27 -29.22 7.33
CA LYS A 25 -1.51 -30.48 7.37
C LYS A 25 -1.43 -31.11 8.76
N LEU A 26 -1.77 -30.36 9.80
CA LEU A 26 -1.74 -30.81 11.19
C LEU A 26 -3.09 -31.37 11.66
N LEU A 27 -4.11 -31.32 10.80
CA LEU A 27 -5.44 -31.79 11.15
C LEU A 27 -5.50 -33.33 11.10
N PRO A 28 -6.29 -33.98 11.98
CA PRO A 28 -6.44 -35.45 11.99
C PRO A 28 -6.98 -36.05 10.68
N TYR A 29 -7.59 -35.21 9.84
CA TYR A 29 -8.18 -35.56 8.56
C TYR A 29 -7.49 -34.85 7.38
N ALA A 30 -6.21 -34.45 7.54
CA ALA A 30 -5.43 -33.75 6.52
C ALA A 30 -5.44 -34.48 5.16
N ASP A 31 -5.48 -35.81 5.18
CA ASP A 31 -5.46 -36.68 4.00
C ASP A 31 -6.70 -36.49 3.10
N LYS A 32 -7.83 -36.07 3.68
CA LYS A 32 -9.10 -35.82 2.97
C LYS A 32 -9.20 -34.42 2.38
N LEU A 33 -8.38 -33.48 2.86
CA LEU A 33 -8.49 -32.06 2.52
C LEU A 33 -8.12 -31.77 1.06
N ASP A 34 -7.27 -32.58 0.44
CA ASP A 34 -6.91 -32.37 -0.97
C ASP A 34 -8.12 -32.56 -1.88
N GLU A 35 -8.85 -33.66 -1.70
CA GLU A 35 -10.06 -33.97 -2.48
C GLU A 35 -11.18 -32.96 -2.20
N GLU A 36 -11.48 -32.70 -0.93
CA GLU A 36 -12.52 -31.74 -0.52
C GLU A 36 -12.25 -30.35 -1.09
N SER A 37 -11.01 -29.86 -0.94
CA SER A 37 -10.65 -28.53 -1.45
C SER A 37 -10.62 -28.46 -2.97
N ALA A 38 -10.29 -29.55 -3.67
CA ALA A 38 -10.29 -29.58 -5.13
C ALA A 38 -11.72 -29.51 -5.68
N GLN A 39 -12.64 -30.27 -5.08
CA GLN A 39 -14.06 -30.24 -5.45
C GLN A 39 -14.67 -28.86 -5.18
N LEU A 40 -14.50 -28.32 -3.97
CA LEU A 40 -15.02 -27.01 -3.61
C LEU A 40 -14.43 -25.91 -4.52
N TYR A 41 -13.15 -26.01 -4.86
CA TYR A 41 -12.50 -25.07 -5.76
C TYR A 41 -13.07 -25.14 -7.19
N ALA A 42 -13.28 -26.35 -7.72
CA ALA A 42 -13.89 -26.56 -9.03
C ALA A 42 -15.31 -25.96 -9.10
N ASP A 43 -16.11 -26.14 -8.05
CA ASP A 43 -17.44 -25.54 -7.94
C ASP A 43 -17.37 -24.01 -7.89
N ILE A 44 -16.46 -23.44 -7.10
CA ILE A 44 -16.26 -21.99 -7.02
C ILE A 44 -15.90 -21.43 -8.39
N LYS A 45 -14.88 -22.01 -9.04
CA LYS A 45 -14.41 -21.56 -10.36
C LYS A 45 -15.53 -21.63 -11.39
N THR A 46 -16.17 -22.77 -11.51
CA THR A 46 -17.22 -23.03 -12.51
C THR A 46 -18.40 -22.08 -12.34
N ASN A 47 -18.93 -21.98 -11.12
CA ASN A 47 -20.16 -21.23 -10.91
C ASN A 47 -19.93 -19.72 -10.83
N LEU A 48 -18.74 -19.26 -10.42
CA LEU A 48 -18.39 -17.84 -10.49
C LEU A 48 -18.30 -17.39 -11.94
N VAL A 49 -17.64 -18.17 -12.82
CA VAL A 49 -17.58 -17.89 -14.25
C VAL A 49 -18.97 -17.89 -14.88
N LYS A 50 -19.79 -18.91 -14.60
CA LYS A 50 -21.19 -18.96 -15.07
C LYS A 50 -22.00 -17.74 -14.63
N SER A 51 -21.87 -17.33 -13.37
CA SER A 51 -22.59 -16.16 -12.83
C SER A 51 -22.18 -14.87 -13.54
N VAL A 52 -20.87 -14.67 -13.78
CA VAL A 52 -20.36 -13.49 -14.48
C VAL A 52 -20.81 -13.46 -15.93
N LEU A 53 -20.71 -14.60 -16.65
CA LEU A 53 -21.18 -14.72 -18.04
C LEU A 53 -22.69 -14.49 -18.17
N ALA A 54 -23.48 -15.00 -17.23
CA ALA A 54 -24.92 -14.78 -17.16
C ALA A 54 -25.29 -13.36 -16.71
N ARG A 55 -24.32 -12.51 -16.35
CA ARG A 55 -24.52 -11.18 -15.73
C ARG A 55 -25.36 -11.23 -14.45
N GLU A 56 -25.37 -12.39 -13.79
CA GLU A 56 -26.12 -12.63 -12.56
C GLU A 56 -25.29 -12.15 -11.35
N MET A 57 -25.24 -10.82 -11.18
CA MET A 57 -24.52 -10.22 -10.05
C MET A 57 -25.08 -10.64 -8.69
N ARG A 58 -26.39 -10.93 -8.63
CA ARG A 58 -27.07 -11.53 -7.49
C ARG A 58 -28.16 -12.52 -7.95
N PRO A 59 -28.34 -13.64 -7.21
CA PRO A 59 -27.50 -14.09 -6.09
C PRO A 59 -26.15 -14.71 -6.50
N GLY A 60 -26.02 -15.21 -7.74
CA GLY A 60 -24.88 -16.02 -8.21
C GLY A 60 -23.50 -15.47 -7.89
N CYS A 61 -23.11 -14.35 -8.51
CA CYS A 61 -21.75 -13.81 -8.36
C CYS A 61 -21.42 -13.48 -6.90
N ALA A 62 -22.37 -12.90 -6.15
CA ALA A 62 -22.21 -12.56 -4.75
C ALA A 62 -21.97 -13.80 -3.85
N LEU A 63 -22.74 -14.88 -4.08
CA LEU A 63 -22.62 -16.14 -3.34
C LEU A 63 -21.25 -16.79 -3.56
N TRP A 64 -20.85 -16.96 -4.82
CA TRP A 64 -19.61 -17.65 -5.18
C TRP A 64 -18.37 -16.82 -4.84
N THR A 65 -18.45 -15.49 -4.90
CA THR A 65 -17.42 -14.60 -4.33
C THR A 65 -17.26 -14.83 -2.84
N SER A 66 -18.38 -14.97 -2.11
CA SER A 66 -18.30 -15.25 -0.67
C SER A 66 -17.71 -16.63 -0.36
N ARG A 67 -17.96 -17.63 -1.21
CA ARG A 67 -17.34 -18.96 -1.09
C ARG A 67 -15.85 -18.92 -1.40
N LEU A 68 -15.42 -18.16 -2.41
CA LEU A 68 -14.00 -17.92 -2.69
C LEU A 68 -13.28 -17.29 -1.50
N ASN A 69 -13.84 -16.24 -0.88
CA ASN A 69 -13.21 -15.59 0.26
C ASN A 69 -13.06 -16.55 1.46
N LYS A 70 -14.06 -17.42 1.69
CA LYS A 70 -14.00 -18.50 2.69
C LYS A 70 -12.94 -19.54 2.32
N TYR A 71 -12.89 -19.97 1.06
CA TYR A 71 -11.90 -20.91 0.55
C TYR A 71 -10.48 -20.41 0.82
N VAL A 72 -10.18 -19.16 0.45
CA VAL A 72 -8.85 -18.56 0.67
C VAL A 72 -8.54 -18.42 2.16
N LYS A 73 -9.56 -18.16 3.01
CA LYS A 73 -9.37 -18.09 4.46
C LYS A 73 -9.03 -19.46 5.07
N ILE A 74 -9.64 -20.54 4.59
CA ILE A 74 -9.47 -21.90 5.13
C ILE A 74 -8.22 -22.58 4.55
N TYR A 75 -8.10 -22.58 3.22
CA TYR A 75 -7.07 -23.34 2.49
C TYR A 75 -5.88 -22.50 2.03
N GLY A 76 -5.96 -21.17 2.11
CA GLY A 76 -4.95 -20.27 1.54
C GLY A 76 -5.09 -20.12 0.02
N MET A 77 -4.00 -19.77 -0.66
CA MET A 77 -3.95 -19.67 -2.12
C MET A 77 -3.70 -21.04 -2.75
N LYS A 78 -4.64 -21.98 -2.52
CA LYS A 78 -4.57 -23.37 -3.00
C LYS A 78 -5.17 -23.51 -4.41
N PHE A 79 -4.61 -22.74 -5.33
CA PHE A 79 -4.91 -22.79 -6.75
C PHE A 79 -3.66 -22.40 -7.55
N SER A 80 -3.69 -22.65 -8.86
CA SER A 80 -2.57 -22.36 -9.75
C SER A 80 -2.29 -20.86 -9.84
N LYS A 81 -1.10 -20.49 -10.33
CA LYS A 81 -0.71 -19.08 -10.53
C LYS A 81 -1.58 -18.44 -11.60
N GLU A 82 -1.87 -19.20 -12.65
CA GLU A 82 -2.69 -18.83 -13.78
C GLU A 82 -4.11 -18.48 -13.32
N ASP A 83 -4.71 -19.35 -12.50
CA ASP A 83 -6.06 -19.10 -11.96
C ASP A 83 -6.09 -17.91 -11.00
N HIS A 84 -5.01 -17.70 -10.23
CA HIS A 84 -4.90 -16.52 -9.37
C HIS A 84 -4.90 -15.22 -10.17
N ILE A 85 -4.13 -15.17 -11.26
CA ILE A 85 -4.09 -14.02 -12.18
C ILE A 85 -5.48 -13.83 -12.81
N CYS A 86 -6.14 -14.89 -13.25
CA CYS A 86 -7.50 -14.84 -13.79
C CYS A 86 -8.51 -14.28 -12.77
N PHE A 87 -8.46 -14.71 -11.50
CA PHE A 87 -9.33 -14.14 -10.48
C PHE A 87 -9.04 -12.66 -10.23
N ILE A 88 -7.77 -12.26 -10.17
CA ILE A 88 -7.41 -10.86 -10.00
C ILE A 88 -7.97 -10.01 -11.13
N LYS A 89 -7.75 -10.41 -12.40
CA LYS A 89 -8.27 -9.71 -13.58
C LYS A 89 -9.79 -9.66 -13.56
N MET A 90 -10.47 -10.77 -13.30
CA MET A 90 -11.92 -10.81 -13.23
C MET A 90 -12.46 -9.89 -12.12
N PHE A 91 -11.92 -9.92 -10.91
CA PHE A 91 -12.39 -9.04 -9.83
C PHE A 91 -11.99 -7.57 -10.04
N TYR A 92 -10.90 -7.31 -10.75
CA TYR A 92 -10.53 -5.97 -11.20
C TYR A 92 -11.57 -5.44 -12.19
N GLU A 93 -11.92 -6.20 -13.24
CA GLU A 93 -12.97 -5.83 -14.19
C GLU A 93 -14.34 -5.67 -13.52
N LEU A 94 -14.70 -6.57 -12.60
CA LEU A 94 -15.94 -6.45 -11.83
C LEU A 94 -15.96 -5.21 -10.92
N LEU A 95 -14.81 -4.73 -10.47
CA LEU A 95 -14.70 -3.54 -9.63
C LEU A 95 -14.83 -2.24 -10.43
N THR A 96 -14.37 -2.26 -11.69
CA THR A 96 -14.30 -1.09 -12.58
C THR A 96 -15.55 -0.93 -13.45
N ILE A 97 -16.56 -1.80 -13.30
CA ILE A 97 -17.85 -1.67 -14.00
C ILE A 97 -18.45 -0.26 -13.78
N PRO A 98 -18.83 0.44 -14.86
CA PRO A 98 -19.56 1.71 -14.79
C PRO A 98 -20.87 1.57 -14.01
N ASP A 99 -21.19 2.59 -13.22
CA ASP A 99 -22.39 2.73 -12.39
C ASP A 99 -22.75 1.54 -11.48
N LEU A 100 -21.74 0.76 -11.08
CA LEU A 100 -21.92 -0.34 -10.15
C LEU A 100 -22.29 0.17 -8.75
N GLU A 101 -23.23 -0.51 -8.08
CA GLU A 101 -23.66 -0.16 -6.73
C GLU A 101 -22.52 -0.23 -5.68
N PRO A 102 -22.50 0.67 -4.68
CA PRO A 102 -21.50 0.70 -3.61
C PRO A 102 -21.25 -0.63 -2.91
N THR A 103 -22.30 -1.41 -2.63
CA THR A 103 -22.20 -2.73 -1.99
C THR A 103 -21.42 -3.73 -2.84
N ARG A 104 -21.61 -3.68 -4.17
CA ARG A 104 -20.93 -4.56 -5.13
C ARG A 104 -19.48 -4.15 -5.31
N ILE A 105 -19.21 -2.84 -5.42
CA ILE A 105 -17.85 -2.27 -5.38
C ILE A 105 -17.11 -2.76 -4.13
N ASN A 106 -17.72 -2.62 -2.95
CA ASN A 106 -17.08 -3.01 -1.69
C ASN A 106 -16.72 -4.51 -1.66
N LYS A 107 -17.61 -5.38 -2.15
CA LYS A 107 -17.40 -6.82 -2.18
C LYS A 107 -16.27 -7.20 -3.14
N SER A 108 -16.24 -6.63 -4.34
CA SER A 108 -15.17 -6.83 -5.32
C SER A 108 -13.84 -6.30 -4.77
N ALA A 109 -13.82 -5.09 -4.20
CA ALA A 109 -12.63 -4.48 -3.62
C ALA A 109 -12.06 -5.29 -2.45
N SER A 110 -12.92 -5.77 -1.54
CA SER A 110 -12.50 -6.62 -0.41
C SER A 110 -11.91 -7.95 -0.89
N THR A 111 -12.48 -8.54 -1.93
CA THR A 111 -12.00 -9.80 -2.52
C THR A 111 -10.67 -9.58 -3.23
N LEU A 112 -10.56 -8.52 -4.03
CA LEU A 112 -9.33 -8.14 -4.72
C LEU A 112 -8.20 -7.81 -3.73
N THR A 113 -8.52 -7.15 -2.61
CA THR A 113 -7.57 -6.95 -1.49
C THR A 113 -7.00 -8.28 -0.99
N GLN A 114 -7.86 -9.29 -0.80
CA GLN A 114 -7.42 -10.60 -0.29
C GLN A 114 -6.50 -11.31 -1.29
N LEU A 115 -6.79 -11.21 -2.60
CA LEU A 115 -5.99 -11.80 -3.68
C LEU A 115 -4.63 -11.10 -3.82
N LEU A 116 -4.60 -9.77 -3.82
CA LEU A 116 -3.38 -8.98 -4.02
C LEU A 116 -2.46 -8.91 -2.77
N LYS A 117 -2.95 -9.30 -1.59
CA LYS A 117 -2.21 -9.13 -0.31
C LYS A 117 -0.83 -9.78 -0.30
N LYS A 118 -0.65 -10.91 -0.98
CA LYS A 118 0.61 -11.68 -0.99
C LYS A 118 1.43 -11.37 -2.24
N LYS A 119 1.95 -10.13 -2.33
CA LYS A 119 2.71 -9.61 -3.49
C LYS A 119 3.88 -10.48 -3.98
N TYR A 120 4.44 -11.35 -3.14
CA TYR A 120 5.54 -12.25 -3.52
C TYR A 120 5.08 -13.46 -4.37
N LEU A 121 3.78 -13.65 -4.56
CA LEU A 121 3.23 -14.78 -5.33
C LEU A 121 3.09 -14.49 -6.84
N ILE A 122 2.92 -13.23 -7.20
CA ILE A 122 2.72 -12.77 -8.58
C ILE A 122 3.67 -11.61 -8.81
N SER A 123 4.50 -11.70 -9.86
CA SER A 123 5.36 -10.58 -10.24
C SER A 123 4.60 -9.58 -11.11
N ARG A 124 5.12 -8.36 -11.21
CA ARG A 124 4.59 -7.34 -12.14
C ARG A 124 4.68 -7.76 -13.61
N ASP A 125 5.64 -8.63 -13.95
CA ASP A 125 5.76 -9.16 -15.32
C ASP A 125 4.64 -10.17 -15.64
N ASP A 126 4.08 -10.84 -14.63
CA ASP A 126 2.95 -11.78 -14.80
C ASP A 126 1.58 -11.09 -14.87
N LEU A 127 1.47 -9.91 -14.26
CA LEU A 127 0.22 -9.19 -14.10
C LEU A 127 0.46 -7.69 -14.26
N GLN A 128 -0.19 -7.11 -15.26
CA GLN A 128 -0.32 -5.67 -15.40
C GLN A 128 -1.78 -5.24 -15.19
N LEU A 129 -1.95 -4.15 -14.45
CA LEU A 129 -3.24 -3.53 -14.19
C LEU A 129 -3.19 -2.06 -14.60
N GLU A 130 -4.27 -1.59 -15.21
CA GLU A 130 -4.40 -0.18 -15.58
C GLU A 130 -4.74 0.67 -14.35
N TRP A 131 -4.26 1.90 -14.32
CA TRP A 131 -4.53 2.79 -13.18
C TRP A 131 -5.78 3.65 -13.41
N ARG A 132 -6.06 4.03 -14.66
CA ARG A 132 -7.16 4.93 -15.06
C ARG A 132 -8.55 4.47 -14.61
N PRO A 133 -8.92 3.17 -14.72
CA PRO A 133 -10.24 2.71 -14.25
C PRO A 133 -10.41 2.84 -12.74
N LEU A 134 -9.35 2.59 -11.97
CA LEU A 134 -9.34 2.78 -10.52
C LEU A 134 -9.41 4.26 -10.14
N TYR A 135 -8.73 5.13 -10.87
CA TYR A 135 -8.85 6.58 -10.68
C TYR A 135 -10.27 7.08 -10.96
N SER A 136 -10.87 6.63 -12.06
CA SER A 136 -12.25 6.96 -12.41
C SER A 136 -13.24 6.50 -11.32
N LEU A 137 -13.00 5.33 -10.74
CA LEU A 137 -13.76 4.82 -9.59
C LEU A 137 -13.59 5.72 -8.35
N CYS A 138 -12.38 6.16 -8.03
CA CYS A 138 -12.12 7.10 -6.93
C CYS A 138 -12.88 8.41 -7.13
N VAL A 139 -12.72 9.07 -8.27
CA VAL A 139 -13.41 10.33 -8.58
C VAL A 139 -14.93 10.15 -8.44
N ARG A 140 -15.48 9.05 -8.94
CA ARG A 140 -16.92 8.76 -8.83
C ARG A 140 -17.37 8.60 -7.38
N VAL A 141 -16.66 7.81 -6.59
CA VAL A 141 -17.09 7.42 -5.23
C VAL A 141 -16.75 8.50 -4.19
N MET A 142 -15.66 9.23 -4.37
CA MET A 142 -15.09 10.12 -3.36
C MET A 142 -15.39 11.59 -3.65
N GLU A 143 -15.34 12.02 -4.92
CA GLU A 143 -15.53 13.44 -5.28
C GLU A 143 -16.95 13.73 -5.78
N LYS A 144 -17.53 12.81 -6.57
CA LYS A 144 -18.84 13.00 -7.21
C LYS A 144 -19.98 12.35 -6.46
N SER A 145 -19.71 11.54 -5.44
CA SER A 145 -20.78 11.01 -4.62
C SER A 145 -21.39 12.20 -3.87
N LYS A 146 -22.61 12.56 -4.23
CA LYS A 146 -23.40 13.60 -3.56
C LYS A 146 -23.85 13.09 -2.18
N THR A 147 -22.94 12.52 -1.39
CA THR A 147 -23.19 12.01 -0.04
C THR A 147 -23.67 13.13 0.88
N ASP A 148 -23.12 14.34 0.72
CA ASP A 148 -23.51 15.53 1.47
C ASP A 148 -24.96 15.97 1.16
N ILE A 149 -25.47 15.58 -0.02
CA ILE A 149 -26.85 15.84 -0.47
C ILE A 149 -27.73 14.58 -0.26
N GLY A 150 -27.18 13.50 0.30
CA GLY A 150 -27.91 12.27 0.65
C GLY A 150 -28.34 11.39 -0.53
N MET A 151 -27.90 11.67 -1.77
CA MET A 151 -28.32 10.91 -2.96
C MET A 151 -27.75 9.49 -3.01
N TYR A 152 -26.57 9.28 -2.41
CA TYR A 152 -25.94 7.97 -2.29
C TYR A 152 -25.54 7.72 -0.84
N ARG A 153 -26.00 6.60 -0.26
CA ARG A 153 -25.52 6.12 1.05
C ARG A 153 -24.31 5.24 0.86
N CYS A 154 -23.13 5.86 0.69
CA CYS A 154 -21.87 5.13 0.73
C CYS A 154 -21.55 4.75 2.19
N PHE A 155 -21.10 3.52 2.42
CA PHE A 155 -20.63 3.09 3.74
C PHE A 155 -19.35 3.84 4.11
N SER A 156 -19.18 4.23 5.38
CA SER A 156 -18.00 4.95 5.86
C SER A 156 -16.66 4.21 5.62
N THR A 157 -16.70 2.89 5.42
CA THR A 157 -15.52 2.05 5.19
C THR A 157 -15.18 1.85 3.71
N LEU A 158 -16.07 2.25 2.79
CA LEU A 158 -15.91 2.00 1.36
C LEU A 158 -14.67 2.70 0.79
N GLU A 159 -14.50 3.98 1.13
CA GLU A 159 -13.36 4.79 0.70
C GLU A 159 -12.03 4.12 1.08
N GLY A 160 -11.87 3.77 2.36
CA GLY A 160 -10.69 3.08 2.86
C GLY A 160 -10.43 1.74 2.17
N THR A 161 -11.50 1.01 1.82
CA THR A 161 -11.39 -0.28 1.10
C THR A 161 -10.88 -0.07 -0.33
N ILE A 162 -11.40 0.94 -1.04
CA ILE A 162 -10.94 1.28 -2.40
C ILE A 162 -9.48 1.74 -2.35
N MET A 163 -9.13 2.66 -1.45
CA MET A 163 -7.76 3.14 -1.30
C MET A 163 -6.78 1.99 -1.00
N ASN A 164 -7.20 1.02 -0.17
CA ASN A 164 -6.38 -0.15 0.14
C ASN A 164 -6.15 -1.05 -1.08
N VAL A 165 -7.19 -1.28 -1.90
CA VAL A 165 -7.04 -2.03 -3.16
C VAL A 165 -6.06 -1.33 -4.09
N ILE A 166 -6.18 -0.02 -4.26
CA ILE A 166 -5.30 0.74 -5.17
C ILE A 166 -3.84 0.65 -4.71
N ARG A 167 -3.59 0.80 -3.40
CA ARG A 167 -2.24 0.65 -2.83
C ARG A 167 -1.62 -0.72 -3.11
N LEU A 168 -2.43 -1.78 -3.14
CA LEU A 168 -2.00 -3.15 -3.47
C LEU A 168 -1.85 -3.36 -4.99
N ALA A 169 -2.77 -2.81 -5.79
CA ALA A 169 -2.80 -2.90 -7.24
C ALA A 169 -1.66 -2.11 -7.91
N ARG A 170 -1.22 -1.01 -7.29
CA ARG A 170 -0.16 -0.13 -7.80
C ARG A 170 1.16 -0.85 -8.10
N ILE A 171 1.47 -1.93 -7.40
CA ILE A 171 2.68 -2.74 -7.66
C ILE A 171 2.64 -3.37 -9.06
N TYR A 172 1.45 -3.48 -9.66
CA TYR A 172 1.21 -4.09 -10.96
C TYR A 172 0.92 -3.05 -12.05
N PHE A 173 1.03 -1.75 -11.77
CA PHE A 173 0.90 -0.73 -12.82
C PHE A 173 2.14 -0.75 -13.72
N PRO A 174 2.00 -0.51 -15.05
CA PRO A 174 3.16 -0.38 -15.93
C PRO A 174 3.99 0.86 -15.57
N ALA A 175 5.28 0.89 -15.93
CA ALA A 175 6.17 1.98 -15.53
C ALA A 175 5.82 3.26 -16.29
N SER A 176 5.40 3.08 -17.55
CA SER A 176 4.85 4.13 -18.42
C SER A 176 3.67 4.87 -17.80
N ALA A 177 2.90 4.22 -16.91
CA ALA A 177 1.80 4.89 -16.20
C ALA A 177 2.29 6.07 -15.35
N THR A 178 3.58 6.11 -14.95
CA THR A 178 4.15 7.24 -14.22
C THR A 178 3.94 8.54 -14.97
N GLN A 179 4.27 8.58 -16.27
CA GLN A 179 4.14 9.79 -17.08
C GLN A 179 2.67 10.22 -17.17
N GLU A 180 1.76 9.29 -17.47
CA GLU A 180 0.32 9.60 -17.56
C GLU A 180 -0.28 10.13 -16.26
N ILE A 181 0.15 9.57 -15.12
CA ILE A 181 -0.26 10.00 -13.79
C ILE A 181 0.27 11.41 -13.53
N LEU A 182 1.53 11.68 -13.86
CA LEU A 182 2.10 13.02 -13.71
C LEU A 182 1.38 14.03 -14.60
N ASP A 183 1.08 13.71 -15.85
CA ASP A 183 0.36 14.59 -16.76
C ASP A 183 -1.03 14.98 -16.22
N GLU A 184 -1.70 14.06 -15.50
CA GLU A 184 -2.99 14.30 -14.85
C GLU A 184 -2.92 15.21 -13.62
N PHE A 185 -1.88 15.07 -12.79
CA PHE A 185 -1.81 15.71 -11.47
C PHE A 185 -0.82 16.86 -11.36
N ARG A 186 0.22 16.91 -12.20
CA ARG A 186 1.23 17.99 -12.22
C ARG A 186 0.59 19.38 -12.41
N PRO A 187 -0.42 19.59 -13.29
CA PRO A 187 -1.11 20.88 -13.39
C PRO A 187 -1.83 21.31 -12.10
N LYS A 188 -2.16 20.37 -11.22
CA LYS A 188 -2.86 20.59 -9.95
C LYS A 188 -1.89 20.87 -8.79
N LEU A 189 -0.58 20.79 -9.00
CA LEU A 189 0.46 21.09 -8.01
C LEU A 189 0.67 22.61 -7.84
N CYS A 190 -0.40 23.34 -7.50
CA CYS A 190 -0.35 24.78 -7.26
C CYS A 190 -0.16 25.08 -5.76
N PRO A 191 1.01 25.62 -5.32
CA PRO A 191 1.24 25.92 -3.90
C PRO A 191 0.30 26.96 -3.29
N LEU A 192 -0.29 27.80 -4.14
CA LEU A 192 -1.21 28.86 -3.73
C LEU A 192 -2.61 28.32 -3.38
N SER A 193 -2.98 27.13 -3.91
CA SER A 193 -4.27 26.50 -3.66
C SER A 193 -4.11 25.26 -2.78
N SER A 194 -4.17 25.46 -1.45
CA SER A 194 -4.02 24.39 -0.46
C SER A 194 -4.90 23.14 -0.68
N PRO A 195 -6.20 23.22 -1.04
CA PRO A 195 -7.00 22.02 -1.26
C PRO A 195 -6.59 21.26 -2.54
N THR A 196 -6.22 22.00 -3.59
CA THR A 196 -5.88 21.42 -4.89
C THR A 196 -4.56 20.67 -4.83
N ILE A 197 -3.52 21.28 -4.24
CA ILE A 197 -2.22 20.61 -4.06
C ILE A 197 -2.31 19.42 -3.10
N LEU A 198 -3.15 19.52 -2.06
CA LEU A 198 -3.38 18.40 -1.13
C LEU A 198 -3.95 17.19 -1.87
N SER A 199 -5.04 17.39 -2.62
CA SER A 199 -5.67 16.32 -3.41
C SER A 199 -4.71 15.75 -4.44
N ALA A 200 -3.96 16.59 -5.15
CA ALA A 200 -2.96 16.14 -6.12
C ALA A 200 -1.88 15.25 -5.47
N ILE A 201 -1.28 15.69 -4.36
CA ILE A 201 -0.24 14.91 -3.66
C ILE A 201 -0.83 13.62 -3.06
N GLN A 202 -2.07 13.63 -2.58
CA GLN A 202 -2.77 12.43 -2.11
C GLN A 202 -2.93 11.40 -3.23
N TYR A 203 -3.37 11.83 -4.42
CA TYR A 203 -3.50 10.94 -5.56
C TYR A 203 -2.14 10.42 -6.04
N LEU A 204 -1.12 11.29 -6.11
CA LEU A 204 0.24 10.87 -6.43
C LEU A 204 0.76 9.82 -5.43
N GLU A 205 0.56 10.04 -4.13
CA GLU A 205 0.96 9.08 -3.07
C GLU A 205 0.30 7.71 -3.24
N ILE A 206 -0.94 7.67 -3.73
CA ILE A 206 -1.71 6.43 -3.85
C ILE A 206 -1.48 5.74 -5.20
N PHE A 207 -1.26 6.47 -6.29
CA PHE A 207 -1.20 5.93 -7.65
C PHE A 207 0.20 5.78 -8.24
N LEU A 208 1.18 6.63 -7.90
CA LEU A 208 2.50 6.60 -8.56
C LEU A 208 3.23 5.26 -8.38
N PRO A 209 3.54 4.52 -9.45
CA PRO A 209 4.27 3.27 -9.34
C PRO A 209 5.73 3.52 -8.95
N VAL A 210 6.08 3.17 -7.71
CA VAL A 210 7.46 3.29 -7.18
C VAL A 210 8.19 1.95 -7.07
N CYS A 211 7.50 0.83 -7.35
CA CYS A 211 8.07 -0.51 -7.37
C CYS A 211 8.52 -0.85 -8.78
N VAL A 212 9.60 -0.21 -9.23
CA VAL A 212 10.15 -0.36 -10.59
C VAL A 212 11.54 -0.97 -10.53
N LYS A 213 11.94 -1.64 -11.61
CA LYS A 213 13.33 -2.13 -11.76
C LYS A 213 14.25 -0.90 -11.88
N PRO A 214 15.52 -0.99 -11.43
CA PRO A 214 16.47 0.13 -11.55
C PRO A 214 16.61 0.66 -12.99
N GLU A 215 16.53 -0.23 -13.97
CA GLU A 215 16.56 0.09 -15.41
C GLU A 215 15.38 0.98 -15.86
N GLU A 216 14.25 0.90 -15.17
CA GLU A 216 13.04 1.70 -15.45
C GLU A 216 13.04 3.05 -14.71
N ALA A 217 14.09 3.38 -13.95
CA ALA A 217 14.19 4.65 -13.22
C ALA A 217 13.94 5.90 -14.08
N PRO A 218 14.49 6.01 -15.32
CA PRO A 218 14.27 7.17 -16.19
C PRO A 218 12.81 7.42 -16.55
N ILE A 219 12.00 6.35 -16.66
CA ILE A 219 10.58 6.42 -17.02
C ILE A 219 9.66 6.36 -15.78
N SER A 220 10.24 6.43 -14.58
CA SER A 220 9.53 6.34 -13.31
C SER A 220 9.94 7.50 -12.39
N TYR A 221 10.70 7.26 -11.32
CA TYR A 221 10.94 8.25 -10.29
C TYR A 221 11.84 9.42 -10.72
N HIS A 222 12.68 9.25 -11.75
CA HIS A 222 13.44 10.38 -12.31
C HIS A 222 12.52 11.47 -12.90
N LEU A 223 11.28 11.12 -13.29
CA LEU A 223 10.35 12.07 -13.89
C LEU A 223 9.81 13.09 -12.88
N TRP A 224 9.85 12.80 -11.57
CA TRP A 224 9.16 13.60 -10.56
C TRP A 224 9.94 13.83 -9.26
N PHE A 225 10.95 13.00 -8.95
CA PHE A 225 11.62 13.04 -7.65
C PHE A 225 12.22 14.41 -7.34
N ASP A 226 13.10 14.93 -8.22
CA ASP A 226 13.77 16.21 -7.98
C ASP A 226 12.80 17.40 -7.96
N GLU A 227 11.78 17.37 -8.83
CA GLU A 227 10.71 18.37 -8.86
C GLU A 227 9.94 18.42 -7.54
N LEU A 228 9.49 17.25 -7.05
CA LEU A 228 8.71 17.17 -5.81
C LEU A 228 9.55 17.43 -4.57
N MET A 229 10.83 17.04 -4.55
CA MET A 229 11.76 17.39 -3.49
C MET A 229 12.02 18.90 -3.44
N THR A 230 12.18 19.55 -4.59
CA THR A 230 12.31 21.01 -4.70
C THR A 230 11.05 21.71 -4.21
N LEU A 231 9.87 21.26 -4.66
CA LEU A 231 8.57 21.75 -4.18
C LEU A 231 8.46 21.63 -2.66
N TRP A 232 8.82 20.47 -2.10
CA TRP A 232 8.79 20.25 -0.66
C TRP A 232 9.75 21.18 0.09
N ASN A 233 10.95 21.41 -0.44
CA ASN A 233 11.93 22.32 0.15
C ASN A 233 11.43 23.77 0.18
N VAL A 234 10.90 24.28 -0.95
CA VAL A 234 10.41 25.66 -1.08
C VAL A 234 9.14 25.89 -0.25
N CYS A 235 8.23 24.91 -0.19
CA CYS A 235 6.98 25.03 0.55
C CYS A 235 7.14 24.70 2.04
N HIS A 236 7.67 25.65 2.83
CA HIS A 236 7.84 25.46 4.28
C HIS A 236 6.53 25.30 5.08
N ASN A 237 5.39 25.70 4.49
CA ASN A 237 4.02 25.65 5.05
C ASN A 237 3.21 24.42 4.58
N ALA A 238 3.88 23.35 4.15
CA ALA A 238 3.30 22.12 3.58
C ALA A 238 2.50 21.24 4.55
N SER A 239 2.14 21.70 5.75
CA SER A 239 1.59 20.86 6.83
C SER A 239 0.35 20.04 6.43
N ALA A 240 -0.41 20.50 5.43
CA ALA A 240 -1.60 19.80 4.94
C ALA A 240 -1.25 18.51 4.16
N TRP A 241 -0.18 18.51 3.37
CA TRP A 241 0.14 17.45 2.41
C TRP A 241 1.49 16.76 2.66
N GLU A 242 2.30 17.28 3.58
CA GLU A 242 3.62 16.77 3.91
C GLU A 242 3.62 15.30 4.34
N ASP A 243 2.57 14.83 5.02
CA ASP A 243 2.41 13.43 5.41
C ASP A 243 2.32 12.50 4.19
N HIS A 244 1.58 12.90 3.17
CA HIS A 244 1.45 12.14 1.91
C HIS A 244 2.76 12.17 1.13
N MET A 245 3.45 13.32 1.09
CA MET A 245 4.79 13.40 0.50
C MET A 245 5.76 12.44 1.21
N MET A 246 5.75 12.41 2.54
CA MET A 246 6.59 11.51 3.32
C MET A 246 6.29 10.03 3.03
N TRP A 247 5.01 9.62 2.97
CA TRP A 247 4.64 8.24 2.63
C TRP A 247 5.12 7.81 1.25
N MET A 248 5.06 8.72 0.27
CA MET A 248 5.56 8.47 -1.07
C MET A 248 7.08 8.29 -1.08
N ILE A 249 7.81 9.20 -0.42
CA ILE A 249 9.27 9.17 -0.32
C ILE A 249 9.78 7.96 0.48
N ALA A 250 9.15 7.62 1.60
CA ALA A 250 9.47 6.42 2.37
C ALA A 250 9.28 5.13 1.56
N ARG A 251 8.25 5.11 0.72
CA ARG A 251 7.99 3.98 -0.15
C ARG A 251 9.03 3.89 -1.26
N LEU A 252 9.36 5.01 -1.90
CA LEU A 252 10.42 5.07 -2.89
C LEU A 252 11.73 4.53 -2.29
N SER A 253 12.16 5.06 -1.13
CA SER A 253 13.40 4.63 -0.48
C SER A 253 13.44 3.13 -0.15
N SER A 254 12.29 2.52 0.13
CA SER A 254 12.20 1.08 0.41
C SER A 254 12.43 0.19 -0.82
N PHE A 255 12.14 0.69 -2.02
CA PHE A 255 12.33 -0.05 -3.28
C PHE A 255 13.63 0.31 -3.99
N THR A 256 14.17 1.51 -3.77
CA THR A 256 15.38 2.03 -4.43
C THR A 256 16.58 2.12 -3.48
N MET A 257 16.64 1.23 -2.50
CA MET A 257 17.72 1.19 -1.51
C MET A 257 19.07 1.04 -2.21
N GLY A 258 20.00 1.97 -1.93
CA GLY A 258 21.32 2.02 -2.56
C GLY A 258 21.38 2.74 -3.92
N TYR A 259 20.25 3.08 -4.54
CA TYR A 259 20.21 3.74 -5.86
C TYR A 259 20.07 5.26 -5.78
N ILE A 260 19.35 5.78 -4.76
CA ILE A 260 19.16 7.22 -4.57
C ILE A 260 20.16 7.73 -3.52
N ASP A 261 20.91 8.78 -3.87
CA ASP A 261 21.74 9.50 -2.91
C ASP A 261 20.88 10.44 -2.07
N TRP A 262 20.62 10.04 -0.82
CA TRP A 262 19.80 10.83 0.11
C TRP A 262 20.58 11.97 0.77
N GLU A 263 21.92 11.99 0.67
CA GLU A 263 22.79 12.95 1.37
C GLU A 263 22.33 14.41 1.30
N PRO A 264 21.98 14.97 0.13
CA PRO A 264 21.55 16.37 0.03
C PRO A 264 20.28 16.68 0.81
N TYR A 265 19.45 15.65 1.06
CA TYR A 265 18.13 15.77 1.66
C TYR A 265 18.11 15.43 3.15
N VAL A 266 19.13 14.74 3.68
CA VAL A 266 19.19 14.28 5.08
C VAL A 266 18.92 15.41 6.09
N PRO A 267 19.61 16.56 6.05
CA PRO A 267 19.40 17.61 7.05
C PRO A 267 17.96 18.13 7.04
N MET A 268 17.39 18.33 5.84
CA MET A 268 16.04 18.83 5.65
C MET A 268 14.99 17.86 6.22
N MET A 269 15.17 16.56 6.04
CA MET A 269 14.28 15.53 6.58
C MET A 269 14.27 15.51 8.12
N PHE A 270 15.45 15.54 8.75
CA PHE A 270 15.53 15.52 10.22
C PHE A 270 14.99 16.79 10.89
N VAL A 271 15.12 17.95 10.24
CA VAL A 271 14.45 19.19 10.68
C VAL A 271 12.92 19.03 10.66
N ARG A 272 12.36 18.43 9.60
CA ARG A 272 10.92 18.16 9.50
C ARG A 272 10.45 17.13 10.53
N PHE A 273 11.22 16.07 10.74
CA PHE A 273 10.93 15.07 11.77
C PHE A 273 10.84 15.73 13.14
N SER A 274 11.84 16.53 13.51
CA SER A 274 11.86 17.27 14.77
C SER A 274 10.63 18.16 14.96
N ARG A 275 10.22 18.88 13.91
CA ARG A 275 9.01 19.72 13.92
C ARG A 275 7.72 18.90 14.13
N SER A 276 7.64 17.68 13.61
CA SER A 276 6.45 16.83 13.69
C SER A 276 6.13 16.29 15.10
N PHE A 277 7.13 16.25 16.00
CA PHE A 277 6.95 15.86 17.40
C PHE A 277 6.35 16.97 18.26
N GLN A 278 6.36 18.22 17.78
CA GLN A 278 5.74 19.37 18.45
C GLN A 278 6.23 19.52 19.91
N LEU A 279 7.53 19.35 20.14
CA LEU A 279 8.14 19.44 21.46
C LEU A 279 8.01 20.87 22.02
N PRO A 280 7.82 21.04 23.35
CA PRO A 280 7.70 22.33 24.00
C PRO A 280 9.09 22.98 24.15
N VAL A 281 9.66 23.48 23.05
CA VAL A 281 10.99 24.12 23.05
C VAL A 281 10.90 25.62 23.43
N ALA A 282 9.69 26.20 23.47
CA ALA A 282 9.47 27.62 23.75
C ALA A 282 9.04 27.90 25.20
N TYR A 283 9.67 28.93 25.80
CA TYR A 283 9.30 29.50 27.10
C TYR A 283 7.83 29.98 27.07
N ARG A 284 7.04 29.60 28.09
CA ARG A 284 5.58 29.87 28.26
C ARG A 284 4.57 29.05 27.42
N GLN A 285 4.94 27.91 26.86
CA GLN A 285 4.01 26.85 26.39
C GLN A 285 2.89 27.24 25.39
N LYS A 286 2.87 28.45 24.82
CA LYS A 286 1.91 28.84 23.80
C LYS A 286 2.39 28.37 22.42
N GLN A 287 2.13 27.11 22.07
CA GLN A 287 2.21 26.68 20.67
C GLN A 287 0.96 27.18 19.92
N THR A 288 1.04 28.39 19.38
CA THR A 288 0.02 28.98 18.48
C THR A 288 0.37 28.78 17.00
N GLY A 289 1.01 27.66 16.65
CA GLY A 289 1.49 27.34 15.31
C GLY A 289 0.71 26.24 14.59
N LYS A 290 0.86 26.15 13.26
CA LYS A 290 0.33 25.05 12.44
C LYS A 290 0.86 23.70 12.93
N GLN A 291 -0.02 22.70 13.03
CA GLN A 291 0.36 21.34 13.39
C GLN A 291 0.93 20.61 12.17
N TYR A 292 2.24 20.41 12.16
CA TYR A 292 2.90 19.51 11.21
C TYR A 292 2.67 18.07 11.66
N LYS A 293 2.26 17.22 10.72
CA LYS A 293 2.00 15.80 10.95
C LYS A 293 2.80 14.99 9.94
N ILE A 294 3.67 14.15 10.47
CA ILE A 294 4.35 13.09 9.74
C ILE A 294 4.10 11.80 10.52
N GLU A 295 3.62 10.77 9.82
CA GLU A 295 3.40 9.46 10.41
C GLU A 295 4.75 8.78 10.71
N ILE A 296 4.84 8.18 11.89
CA ILE A 296 6.07 7.67 12.48
C ILE A 296 6.61 6.45 11.71
N SER A 297 5.73 5.62 11.17
CA SER A 297 6.13 4.49 10.32
C SER A 297 6.78 4.97 9.03
N ALA A 298 6.23 5.98 8.34
CA ALA A 298 6.85 6.54 7.14
C ALA A 298 8.24 7.14 7.42
N MET A 299 8.36 7.90 8.52
CA MET A 299 9.64 8.42 9.01
C MET A 299 10.64 7.28 9.27
N ALA A 300 10.24 6.26 10.04
CA ALA A 300 11.11 5.15 10.39
C ALA A 300 11.55 4.33 9.17
N ILE A 301 10.66 4.05 8.22
CA ILE A 301 10.99 3.39 6.96
C ILE A 301 12.08 4.18 6.24
N TRP A 302 11.86 5.49 6.02
CA TRP A 302 12.83 6.30 5.30
C TRP A 302 14.19 6.35 6.01
N ILE A 303 14.23 6.60 7.33
CA ILE A 303 15.46 6.59 8.12
C ILE A 303 16.18 5.25 7.93
N THR A 304 15.47 4.13 8.10
CA THR A 304 16.07 2.81 7.99
C THR A 304 16.57 2.50 6.58
N CYS A 305 15.94 3.03 5.53
CA CYS A 305 16.37 2.83 4.14
C CYS A 305 17.50 3.79 3.72
N ALA A 306 17.56 4.98 4.31
CA ALA A 306 18.58 6.00 4.03
C ALA A 306 19.91 5.75 4.79
N LEU A 307 19.92 4.85 5.77
CA LEU A 307 21.16 4.37 6.39
C LEU A 307 21.99 3.58 5.37
N ASN A 308 23.06 4.18 4.87
CA ASN A 308 24.02 3.53 3.98
C ASN A 308 25.35 3.30 4.73
N GLY A 309 25.98 2.13 4.55
CA GLY A 309 27.17 1.75 5.29
C GLY A 309 28.40 2.60 4.96
N ASP A 310 28.47 3.13 3.74
CA ASP A 310 29.63 3.89 3.25
C ASP A 310 29.59 5.37 3.68
N LYS A 311 28.41 5.89 4.02
CA LYS A 311 28.22 7.30 4.40
C LYS A 311 27.47 7.41 5.73
N ASN A 312 28.11 8.03 6.71
CA ASN A 312 27.58 8.13 8.08
C ASN A 312 26.67 9.35 8.34
N SER A 313 26.29 10.13 7.33
CA SER A 313 25.51 11.36 7.53
C SER A 313 24.11 11.09 8.10
N THR A 314 23.35 10.16 7.52
CA THR A 314 22.04 9.76 8.04
C THR A 314 22.14 9.27 9.48
N PHE A 315 23.18 8.47 9.80
CA PHE A 315 23.40 7.97 11.14
C PHE A 315 23.78 9.09 12.12
N PHE A 316 24.67 9.99 11.71
CA PHE A 316 25.05 11.17 12.49
C PHE A 316 23.82 12.04 12.83
N HIS A 317 22.99 12.34 11.83
CA HIS A 317 21.76 13.11 12.06
C HIS A 317 20.75 12.34 12.93
N LEU A 318 20.65 11.01 12.77
CA LEU A 318 19.82 10.17 13.64
C LEU A 318 20.32 10.21 15.09
N GLU A 319 21.62 10.11 15.31
CA GLU A 319 22.22 10.18 16.65
C GLU A 319 21.92 11.53 17.30
N LYS A 320 22.17 12.65 16.58
CA LYS A 320 21.84 14.00 17.07
C LYS A 320 20.34 14.17 17.34
N PHE A 321 19.51 13.61 16.48
CA PHE A 321 18.07 13.62 16.67
C PHE A 321 17.65 12.85 17.92
N MET A 322 18.21 11.66 18.16
CA MET A 322 17.92 10.88 19.37
C MET A 322 18.43 11.56 20.64
N GLN A 323 19.62 12.17 20.60
CA GLN A 323 20.17 12.99 21.71
C GLN A 323 19.24 14.17 22.04
N ALA A 324 18.72 14.87 21.03
CA ALA A 324 17.77 15.96 21.24
C ALA A 324 16.43 15.50 21.85
N LEU A 325 16.06 14.23 21.66
CA LEU A 325 14.84 13.63 22.20
C LEU A 325 15.03 13.00 23.60
N GLU A 326 16.27 12.79 24.04
CA GLU A 326 16.61 12.03 25.25
C GLU A 326 15.86 12.51 26.49
N SER A 327 15.85 13.83 26.72
CA SER A 327 15.18 14.43 27.87
C SER A 327 13.66 14.19 27.88
N TYR A 328 13.04 13.97 26.72
CA TYR A 328 11.61 13.74 26.60
C TYR A 328 11.20 12.27 26.78
N TYR A 329 12.17 11.35 26.85
CA TYR A 329 11.92 9.93 27.15
C TYR A 329 11.88 9.63 28.65
N TYR A 330 12.39 10.52 29.51
CA TYR A 330 12.32 10.32 30.96
C TYR A 330 10.85 10.28 31.42
N PRO A 331 10.46 9.33 32.31
CA PRO A 331 9.08 9.19 32.79
C PRO A 331 8.52 10.45 33.46
N ALA A 332 9.38 11.31 34.01
CA ALA A 332 8.99 12.57 34.61
C ALA A 332 8.57 13.65 33.58
N ASN A 333 9.01 13.52 32.32
CA ASN A 333 8.82 14.52 31.25
C ASN A 333 7.73 14.09 30.25
N MET A 334 6.73 13.36 30.73
CA MET A 334 5.63 12.86 29.91
C MET A 334 4.72 14.00 29.43
N GLY A 335 4.28 13.91 28.17
CA GLY A 335 3.42 14.90 27.55
C GLY A 335 2.76 14.38 26.28
N ARG A 336 2.20 15.30 25.48
CA ARG A 336 1.50 14.95 24.23
C ARG A 336 2.40 14.23 23.21
N TRP A 337 3.71 14.48 23.27
CA TRP A 337 4.72 13.86 22.40
C TRP A 337 5.05 12.41 22.79
N SER A 338 4.82 11.99 24.04
CA SER A 338 5.30 10.70 24.55
C SER A 338 4.79 9.49 23.78
N VAL A 339 3.54 9.53 23.31
CA VAL A 339 2.97 8.44 22.48
C VAL A 339 3.72 8.31 21.15
N LYS A 340 4.00 9.43 20.49
CA LYS A 340 4.74 9.46 19.22
C LYS A 340 6.19 9.01 19.40
N LEU A 341 6.86 9.44 20.47
CA LEU A 341 8.24 9.07 20.77
C LEU A 341 8.39 7.56 21.04
N ARG A 342 7.48 6.99 21.85
CA ARG A 342 7.46 5.54 22.08
C ARG A 342 7.22 4.78 20.77
N GLU A 343 6.32 5.27 19.93
CA GLU A 343 6.07 4.67 18.62
C GLU A 343 7.30 4.76 17.71
N LEU A 344 8.07 5.85 17.77
CA LEU A 344 9.30 6.03 16.98
C LEU A 344 10.32 4.94 17.30
N LEU A 345 10.63 4.72 18.59
CA LEU A 345 11.55 3.67 19.02
C LEU A 345 11.10 2.29 18.51
N ARG A 346 9.81 1.99 18.68
CA ARG A 346 9.23 0.71 18.28
C ARG A 346 9.31 0.51 16.76
N LYS A 347 9.01 1.54 15.97
CA LYS A 347 9.00 1.48 14.51
C LYS A 347 10.40 1.44 13.92
N LEU A 348 11.34 2.22 14.46
CA LEU A 348 12.75 2.16 14.04
C LEU A 348 13.31 0.75 14.25
N ALA A 349 13.13 0.16 15.43
CA ALA A 349 13.57 -1.21 15.70
C ALA A 349 12.89 -2.22 14.77
N PHE A 350 11.56 -2.12 14.59
CA PHE A 350 10.81 -3.02 13.72
C PHE A 350 11.29 -2.97 12.27
N TYR A 351 11.41 -1.78 11.67
CA TYR A 351 11.82 -1.65 10.27
C TYR A 351 13.30 -1.94 10.05
N PHE A 352 14.15 -1.69 11.05
CA PHE A 352 15.56 -2.10 10.99
C PHE A 352 15.69 -3.63 10.93
N VAL A 353 15.00 -4.36 11.83
CA VAL A 353 14.98 -5.84 11.80
C VAL A 353 14.35 -6.35 10.50
N GLN A 354 13.28 -5.71 10.03
CA GLN A 354 12.65 -6.09 8.77
C GLN A 354 13.63 -5.92 7.59
N ARG A 355 14.41 -4.83 7.57
CA ARG A 355 15.45 -4.60 6.55
C ARG A 355 16.49 -5.72 6.60
N THR A 356 17.08 -6.00 7.76
CA THR A 356 18.15 -7.02 7.89
C THR A 356 17.69 -8.46 7.63
N THR A 357 16.39 -8.73 7.66
CA THR A 357 15.81 -10.06 7.37
C THR A 357 15.32 -10.20 5.94
N THR A 358 15.16 -9.08 5.22
CA THR A 358 14.69 -9.04 3.83
C THR A 358 15.83 -8.76 2.84
N SER A 359 16.87 -8.04 3.26
CA SER A 359 18.19 -7.99 2.61
C SER A 359 18.85 -9.36 2.68
#